data_AF-A0A947NJU4-F1
#
_entry.id   AF-A0A947NJU4-F1
#
_cell.length_a   1.000
_cell.length_b   1.000
_cell.length_c   1.000
_cell.angle_alpha   90.00
_cell.angle_beta   90.00
_cell.angle_gamma   90.00
#
_symmetry.space_group_name_H-M   'P 1'
#
loop_
_entity.id
_entity.type
_entity.pdbx_description
1 polymer ?
#
loop_
_entity_poly.entity_id
_entity_poly.type
_entity_poly.pdbx_seq_one_letter_code
_entity_poly.pdbx_strand_id
1 'polypeptide(L)'
;MDKGQQMRFSKKELEVIRGAFENNDDLLYSLRKHLLQCDIPEDEWVNLKKTVNPELLAVLRKDFLPTINDDVPLQQIADPLLLEKIMSLPPEEAAPHIEATLIAKEYTKQQIDELETGDKGKIILKELTPKRENNIVWEDKMPNDYCRYVNLMARNIIISNTESRLYFLRILANQNNPAIQEEFKKKLEQNSNK
;
A
#
# COMPACT_ATOMS: atom_id res chain seq x y z
N MET A 1 17.18 -5.55 18.39
CA MET A 1 17.94 -5.09 17.22
C MET A 1 19.31 -5.79 17.08
N ASP A 2 19.61 -6.36 15.91
CA ASP A 2 20.95 -6.90 15.59
C ASP A 2 21.90 -5.71 15.30
N LYS A 3 23.01 -5.58 16.03
CA LYS A 3 23.92 -4.42 15.96
C LYS A 3 24.63 -4.40 14.60
N GLY A 4 23.99 -3.83 13.59
CA GLY A 4 24.45 -3.81 12.19
C GLY A 4 23.34 -3.88 11.15
N GLN A 5 22.07 -4.00 11.56
CA GLN A 5 20.93 -3.94 10.65
C GLN A 5 20.81 -2.53 10.02
N GLN A 6 21.07 -2.42 8.72
CA GLN A 6 20.95 -1.17 7.96
C GLN A 6 19.57 -0.98 7.31
N MET A 7 18.79 -2.07 7.20
CA MET A 7 17.49 -2.07 6.52
C MET A 7 16.34 -2.34 7.49
N ARG A 8 15.16 -1.81 7.18
CA ARG A 8 13.92 -2.04 7.94
C ARG A 8 13.55 -3.52 8.05
N PHE A 9 13.82 -4.30 7.02
CA PHE A 9 13.62 -5.75 7.00
C PHE A 9 14.86 -6.48 7.53
N SER A 10 14.63 -7.47 8.39
CA SER A 10 15.63 -8.42 8.86
C SER A 10 16.07 -9.35 7.72
N LYS A 11 17.19 -10.06 7.93
CA LYS A 11 17.69 -11.05 6.96
C LYS A 11 16.65 -12.13 6.63
N LYS A 12 15.97 -12.66 7.65
CA LYS A 12 14.90 -13.66 7.47
C LYS A 12 13.75 -13.11 6.63
N GLU A 13 13.31 -11.88 6.91
CA GLU A 13 12.25 -11.24 6.11
C GLU A 13 12.68 -11.02 4.66
N LEU A 14 13.94 -10.65 4.41
CA LEU A 14 14.48 -10.50 3.05
C LEU A 14 14.52 -11.83 2.30
N GLU A 15 14.80 -12.94 2.98
CA GLU A 15 14.72 -14.29 2.40
C GLU A 15 13.28 -14.66 2.02
N VAL A 16 12.29 -14.31 2.86
CA VAL A 16 10.87 -14.49 2.56
C VAL A 16 10.46 -13.65 1.34
N ILE A 17 10.87 -12.37 1.28
CA ILE A 17 10.61 -11.49 0.14
C ILE A 17 11.20 -12.08 -1.14
N ARG A 18 12.46 -12.53 -1.11
CA ARG A 18 13.12 -13.12 -2.27
C ARG A 18 12.43 -14.40 -2.72
N GLY A 19 12.19 -15.33 -1.79
CA GLY A 19 11.54 -16.60 -2.09
C GLY A 19 10.13 -16.45 -2.68
N ALA A 20 9.42 -15.37 -2.35
CA ALA A 20 8.09 -15.09 -2.88
C ALA A 20 8.12 -14.37 -4.25
N PHE A 21 8.97 -13.34 -4.39
CA PHE A 21 8.86 -12.36 -5.49
C PHE A 21 10.03 -12.35 -6.48
N GLU A 22 11.12 -13.07 -6.22
CA GLU A 22 12.24 -13.15 -7.16
C GLU A 22 11.78 -13.79 -8.48
N ASN A 23 11.88 -13.05 -9.58
CA ASN A 23 11.38 -13.45 -10.90
C ASN A 23 9.88 -13.88 -10.93
N ASN A 24 9.08 -13.46 -9.96
CA ASN A 24 7.66 -13.81 -9.83
C ASN A 24 6.78 -12.56 -9.90
N ASP A 25 6.80 -11.90 -11.06
CA ASP A 25 5.98 -10.72 -11.31
C ASP A 25 4.48 -11.07 -11.28
N ASP A 26 4.10 -12.32 -11.59
CA ASP A 26 2.70 -12.79 -11.55
C ASP A 26 2.10 -12.66 -10.14
N LEU A 27 2.82 -13.08 -9.10
CA LEU A 27 2.36 -12.91 -7.72
C LEU A 27 2.20 -11.43 -7.35
N LEU A 28 3.09 -10.55 -7.82
CA LEU A 28 2.97 -9.11 -7.61
C LEU A 28 1.70 -8.55 -8.29
N TYR A 29 1.38 -9.01 -9.50
CA TYR A 29 0.15 -8.60 -10.19
C TYR A 29 -1.12 -9.15 -9.53
N SER A 30 -1.11 -10.38 -9.02
CA SER A 30 -2.24 -10.93 -8.27
C SER A 30 -2.47 -10.16 -6.97
N LEU A 31 -1.40 -9.84 -6.23
CA LEU A 31 -1.49 -8.96 -5.05
C LEU A 31 -2.01 -7.57 -5.42
N ARG A 32 -1.54 -6.99 -6.53
CA ARG A 32 -2.01 -5.69 -7.03
C ARG A 32 -3.51 -5.72 -7.30
N LYS A 33 -4.00 -6.75 -8.00
CA LYS A 33 -5.44 -6.89 -8.28
C LYS A 33 -6.24 -6.99 -6.98
N HIS A 34 -5.75 -7.78 -6.02
CA HIS A 34 -6.39 -7.94 -4.71
C HIS A 34 -6.46 -6.61 -3.96
N LEU A 35 -5.30 -5.98 -3.73
CA LEU A 35 -5.19 -4.73 -3.01
C LEU A 35 -5.97 -3.59 -3.65
N LEU A 36 -6.22 -3.63 -4.96
CA LEU A 36 -7.01 -2.63 -5.69
C LEU A 36 -8.45 -3.08 -6.00
N GLN A 37 -8.91 -4.20 -5.43
CA GLN A 37 -10.25 -4.76 -5.67
C GLN A 37 -10.60 -4.85 -7.16
N CYS A 38 -9.62 -5.23 -7.98
CA CYS A 38 -9.85 -5.63 -9.36
C CYS A 38 -10.49 -7.02 -9.40
N ASP A 39 -11.06 -7.36 -10.55
CA ASP A 39 -11.60 -8.70 -10.75
C ASP A 39 -10.45 -9.71 -10.78
N ILE A 40 -10.55 -10.75 -9.96
CA ILE A 40 -9.58 -11.84 -9.86
C ILE A 40 -10.28 -13.15 -10.23
N PRO A 41 -9.81 -13.88 -11.24
CA PRO A 41 -10.24 -15.24 -11.53
C PRO A 41 -10.15 -16.14 -10.29
N GLU A 42 -11.08 -17.08 -10.14
CA GLU A 42 -11.15 -17.94 -8.94
C GLU A 42 -9.88 -18.78 -8.74
N ASP A 43 -9.30 -19.30 -9.82
CA ASP A 43 -8.04 -20.03 -9.81
C ASP A 43 -6.86 -19.15 -9.39
N GLU A 44 -6.78 -17.91 -9.89
CA GLU A 44 -5.79 -16.92 -9.48
C GLU A 44 -5.92 -16.58 -7.99
N TRP A 45 -7.15 -16.41 -7.49
CA TRP A 45 -7.42 -16.17 -6.07
C TRP A 45 -7.01 -17.34 -5.18
N VAL A 46 -7.31 -18.57 -5.59
CA VAL A 46 -6.91 -19.79 -4.87
C VAL A 46 -5.38 -19.89 -4.82
N ASN A 47 -4.70 -19.61 -5.94
CA ASN A 47 -3.24 -19.63 -5.99
C ASN A 47 -2.61 -18.53 -5.13
N LEU A 48 -3.19 -17.33 -5.13
CA LEU A 48 -2.74 -16.22 -4.28
C LEU A 48 -2.80 -16.61 -2.80
N LYS A 49 -3.94 -17.11 -2.32
CA LYS A 49 -4.10 -17.54 -0.92
C LYS A 49 -3.18 -18.69 -0.52
N LYS A 50 -2.90 -19.62 -1.44
CA LYS A 50 -1.95 -20.72 -1.18
C LYS A 50 -0.51 -20.20 -1.06
N THR A 51 -0.17 -19.16 -1.83
CA THR A 51 1.18 -18.60 -1.87
C THR A 51 1.44 -17.67 -0.68
N VAL A 52 0.43 -16.91 -0.25
CA VAL A 52 0.51 -16.03 0.93
C VAL A 52 0.43 -16.84 2.22
N ASN A 53 1.58 -17.40 2.61
CA ASN A 53 1.75 -18.08 3.90
C ASN A 53 1.91 -17.07 5.06
N PRO A 54 1.88 -17.52 6.33
CA PRO A 54 1.97 -16.61 7.49
C PRO A 54 3.24 -15.76 7.54
N GLU A 55 4.38 -16.27 7.05
CA GLU A 55 5.63 -15.49 7.04
C GLU A 55 5.58 -14.37 5.99
N LEU A 56 5.07 -14.65 4.79
CA LEU A 56 4.86 -13.64 3.76
C LEU A 56 3.80 -12.62 4.19
N LEU A 57 2.72 -13.07 4.83
CA LEU A 57 1.69 -12.18 5.36
C LEU A 57 2.27 -11.22 6.41
N ALA A 58 3.15 -11.68 7.30
CA ALA A 58 3.82 -10.82 8.27
C ALA A 58 4.68 -9.74 7.60
N VAL A 59 5.40 -10.10 6.53
CA VAL A 59 6.16 -9.14 5.70
C VAL A 59 5.23 -8.12 5.05
N LEU A 60 4.13 -8.57 4.43
CA LEU A 60 3.14 -7.69 3.80
C LEU A 60 2.51 -6.74 4.83
N ARG A 61 2.13 -7.23 6.01
CA ARG A 61 1.65 -6.40 7.12
C ARG A 61 2.67 -5.34 7.51
N LYS A 62 3.95 -5.72 7.67
CA LYS A 62 5.02 -4.78 7.99
C LYS A 62 5.21 -3.73 6.91
N ASP A 63 5.16 -4.10 5.62
CA ASP A 63 5.37 -3.16 4.53
C ASP A 63 4.20 -2.18 4.36
N PHE A 64 2.98 -2.70 4.32
CA PHE A 64 1.75 -1.93 4.04
C PHE A 64 1.13 -1.26 5.25
N LEU A 65 1.32 -1.81 6.45
CA LEU A 65 0.80 -1.30 7.72
C LEU A 65 1.93 -1.16 8.74
N PRO A 66 2.90 -0.25 8.49
CA PRO A 66 3.96 0.01 9.44
C PRO A 66 3.43 0.32 10.84
N THR A 67 4.06 -0.26 11.85
CA THR A 67 3.95 0.21 13.23
C THR A 67 5.25 0.87 13.62
N ILE A 68 5.15 1.96 14.38
CA ILE A 68 6.32 2.59 14.99
C ILE A 68 6.86 1.60 16.03
N ASN A 69 8.11 1.19 15.85
CA ASN A 69 8.82 0.34 16.79
C ASN A 69 10.28 0.83 16.90
N ASP A 70 10.90 0.51 18.03
CA ASP A 70 12.27 0.89 18.39
C ASP A 70 13.33 -0.01 17.73
N ASP A 71 12.91 -1.11 17.12
CA ASP A 71 13.76 -2.07 16.40
C ASP A 71 14.07 -1.68 14.93
N VAL A 72 13.54 -0.55 14.46
CA VAL A 72 13.80 -0.02 13.12
C VAL A 72 15.02 0.92 13.13
N PRO A 73 15.96 0.80 12.17
CA PRO A 73 17.12 1.70 12.10
C PRO A 73 16.74 3.18 11.97
N LEU A 74 17.67 4.07 12.33
CA LEU A 74 17.48 5.52 12.16
C LEU A 74 17.05 5.85 10.72
N GLN A 75 16.11 6.80 10.58
CA GLN A 75 15.55 7.24 9.30
C GLN A 75 14.80 6.16 8.49
N GLN A 76 14.49 5.02 9.09
CA GLN A 76 13.75 3.93 8.44
C GLN A 76 12.33 3.75 9.00
N ILE A 77 11.90 4.62 9.93
CA ILE A 77 10.52 4.65 10.40
C ILE A 77 9.62 5.00 9.21
N ALA A 78 8.73 4.08 8.86
CA ALA A 78 7.67 4.33 7.90
C ALA A 78 6.40 4.62 8.68
N ASP A 79 5.77 5.76 8.43
CA ASP A 79 4.43 6.08 8.94
C ASP A 79 3.66 6.83 7.85
N PRO A 80 2.52 6.31 7.38
CA PRO A 80 1.66 7.00 6.43
C PRO A 80 1.18 8.38 6.88
N LEU A 81 1.20 8.69 8.19
CA LEU A 81 0.84 10.01 8.73
C LEU A 81 2.01 11.01 8.78
N LEU A 82 3.26 10.56 8.57
CA LEU A 82 4.44 11.44 8.47
C LEU A 82 4.55 12.10 7.08
N LEU A 83 3.41 12.51 6.50
CA LEU A 83 3.43 13.29 5.26
C LEU A 83 3.90 14.70 5.60
N GLU A 84 5.09 15.08 5.13
CA GLU A 84 5.66 16.43 5.29
C GLU A 84 4.66 17.54 4.97
N LYS A 85 3.81 17.29 3.96
CA LYS A 85 2.75 18.19 3.54
C LYS A 85 1.76 18.51 4.67
N ILE A 86 1.38 17.53 5.51
CA ILE A 86 0.40 17.74 6.59
C ILE A 86 0.99 18.66 7.67
N MET A 87 2.29 18.53 7.97
CA MET A 87 2.95 19.32 9.03
C MET A 87 3.01 20.81 8.70
N SER A 88 2.92 21.19 7.42
CA SER A 88 2.94 22.59 6.97
C SER A 88 1.57 23.24 6.81
N LEU A 89 0.48 22.48 6.97
CA LEU A 89 -0.88 22.98 6.72
C LEU A 89 -1.51 23.54 8.01
N PRO A 90 -2.36 24.58 7.91
CA PRO A 90 -3.28 24.95 8.98
C PRO A 90 -4.20 23.77 9.36
N PRO A 91 -4.69 23.69 10.61
CA PRO A 91 -5.53 22.58 11.07
C PRO A 91 -6.75 22.28 10.17
N GLU A 92 -7.40 23.32 9.65
CA GLU A 92 -8.59 23.21 8.80
C GLU A 92 -8.26 22.57 7.45
N GLU A 93 -7.07 22.85 6.90
CA GLU A 93 -6.58 22.28 5.65
C GLU A 93 -5.98 20.88 5.86
N ALA A 94 -5.43 20.61 7.05
CA ALA A 94 -4.86 19.32 7.41
C ALA A 94 -5.93 18.23 7.65
N ALA A 95 -7.09 18.61 8.20
CA ALA A 95 -8.17 17.69 8.53
C ALA A 95 -8.53 16.68 7.41
N PRO A 96 -8.82 17.11 6.16
CA PRO A 96 -9.17 16.16 5.10
C PRO A 96 -8.02 15.19 4.74
N HIS A 97 -6.76 15.61 4.89
CA HIS A 97 -5.60 14.75 4.65
C HIS A 97 -5.47 13.66 5.72
N ILE A 98 -5.74 14.01 6.97
CA ILE A 98 -5.71 13.08 8.09
C ILE A 98 -6.84 12.05 7.91
N GLU A 99 -8.07 12.50 7.67
CA GLU A 99 -9.21 11.62 7.45
C GLU A 99 -9.01 10.67 6.25
N ALA A 100 -8.51 11.20 5.13
CA ALA A 100 -8.22 10.39 3.96
C ALA A 100 -7.15 9.31 4.24
N THR A 101 -6.11 9.66 5.00
CA THR A 101 -5.06 8.71 5.41
C THR A 101 -5.61 7.62 6.33
N LEU A 102 -6.53 7.98 7.25
CA LEU A 102 -7.19 6.99 8.12
C LEU A 102 -8.06 6.02 7.33
N ILE A 103 -8.84 6.50 6.35
CA ILE A 103 -9.61 5.65 5.45
C ILE A 103 -8.68 4.73 4.66
N ALA A 104 -7.58 5.26 4.11
CA ALA A 104 -6.61 4.46 3.38
C ALA A 104 -5.97 3.37 4.24
N LYS A 105 -5.63 3.70 5.50
CA LYS A 105 -5.09 2.73 6.47
C LYS A 105 -6.08 1.62 6.79
N GLU A 106 -7.35 1.96 7.04
CA GLU A 106 -8.39 0.96 7.32
C GLU A 106 -8.67 0.09 6.09
N TYR A 107 -8.70 0.69 4.90
CA TYR A 107 -8.80 -0.03 3.64
C TYR A 107 -7.63 -1.00 3.44
N THR A 108 -6.40 -0.56 3.66
CA THR A 108 -5.23 -1.44 3.53
C THR A 108 -5.28 -2.57 4.55
N LYS A 109 -5.70 -2.28 5.79
CA LYS A 109 -5.90 -3.29 6.84
C LYS A 109 -6.89 -4.36 6.41
N GLN A 110 -8.09 -4.00 5.97
CA GLN A 110 -9.08 -5.00 5.53
C GLN A 110 -8.53 -5.88 4.39
N GLN A 111 -7.78 -5.32 3.43
CA GLN A 111 -7.30 -6.11 2.28
C GLN A 111 -6.21 -7.09 2.69
N ILE A 112 -5.35 -6.71 3.64
CA ILE A 112 -4.37 -7.63 4.21
C ILE A 112 -5.05 -8.69 5.08
N ASP A 113 -6.06 -8.33 5.88
CA ASP A 113 -6.82 -9.28 6.69
C ASP A 113 -7.62 -10.29 5.84
N GLU A 114 -8.11 -9.86 4.66
CA GLU A 114 -8.83 -10.72 3.72
C GLU A 114 -7.94 -11.82 3.13
N LEU A 115 -6.62 -11.60 3.00
CA LEU A 115 -5.68 -12.64 2.58
C LEU A 115 -5.57 -13.77 3.62
N GLU A 116 -5.78 -13.46 4.89
CA GLU A 116 -5.71 -14.43 6.00
C GLU A 116 -7.04 -15.13 6.25
N THR A 117 -8.12 -14.34 6.28
CA THR A 117 -9.44 -14.79 6.72
C THR A 117 -10.36 -15.18 5.57
N GLY A 118 -10.16 -14.59 4.39
CA GLY A 118 -11.10 -14.64 3.27
C GLY A 118 -12.34 -13.76 3.47
N ASP A 119 -12.45 -13.04 4.58
CA ASP A 119 -13.60 -12.19 4.88
C ASP A 119 -13.50 -10.88 4.10
N LYS A 120 -14.54 -10.59 3.32
CA LYS A 120 -14.59 -9.36 2.53
C LYS A 120 -14.73 -8.14 3.43
N GLY A 121 -13.88 -7.16 3.18
CA GLY A 121 -13.95 -5.85 3.82
C GLY A 121 -15.20 -5.05 3.44
N LYS A 122 -15.51 -4.03 4.25
CA LYS A 122 -16.67 -3.13 4.03
C LYS A 122 -16.36 -1.98 3.08
N ILE A 123 -15.10 -1.55 3.00
CA ILE A 123 -14.71 -0.41 2.17
C ILE A 123 -14.49 -0.90 0.74
N ILE A 124 -15.28 -0.38 -0.19
CA ILE A 124 -15.18 -0.68 -1.61
C ILE A 124 -14.44 0.46 -2.33
N LEU A 125 -13.28 0.18 -2.91
CA LEU A 125 -12.41 1.18 -3.54
C LEU A 125 -13.12 1.97 -4.63
N LYS A 126 -13.94 1.30 -5.45
CA LYS A 126 -14.73 1.92 -6.51
C LYS A 126 -15.73 2.94 -5.95
N GLU A 127 -16.23 2.75 -4.73
CA GLU A 127 -17.18 3.65 -4.06
C GLU A 127 -16.51 4.89 -3.45
N LEU A 128 -15.18 4.89 -3.32
CA LEU A 128 -14.41 6.10 -2.95
C LEU A 128 -14.29 7.09 -4.11
N THR A 129 -14.76 6.73 -5.31
CA THR A 129 -14.79 7.62 -6.48
C THR A 129 -16.10 8.42 -6.49
N PRO A 130 -16.05 9.75 -6.66
CA PRO A 130 -17.26 10.53 -6.86
C PRO A 130 -18.02 10.03 -8.11
N LYS A 131 -19.27 9.59 -7.96
CA LYS A 131 -20.15 9.25 -9.09
C LYS A 131 -20.94 10.48 -9.50
N ARG A 132 -20.90 10.84 -10.79
CA ARG A 132 -21.77 11.87 -11.36
C ARG A 132 -22.83 11.20 -12.21
N GLU A 133 -24.04 11.03 -11.69
CA GLU A 133 -25.19 10.62 -12.50
C GLU A 133 -26.08 11.83 -12.81
N ASN A 134 -26.22 12.13 -14.11
CA ASN A 134 -27.34 12.86 -14.74
C ASN A 134 -27.92 14.09 -14.01
N ASN A 135 -27.09 15.05 -13.59
CA ASN A 135 -27.55 16.32 -12.99
C ASN A 135 -28.44 16.16 -11.74
N ILE A 136 -28.41 15.00 -11.07
CA ILE A 136 -29.14 14.77 -9.83
C ILE A 136 -28.15 14.89 -8.67
N VAL A 137 -28.56 15.65 -7.66
CA VAL A 137 -27.80 15.90 -6.43
C VAL A 137 -27.48 14.56 -5.78
N TRP A 138 -26.18 14.36 -5.59
CA TRP A 138 -25.47 13.31 -4.87
C TRP A 138 -26.30 12.66 -3.76
N GLU A 139 -26.69 11.40 -3.97
CA GLU A 139 -27.46 10.61 -3.00
C GLU A 139 -26.74 10.44 -1.65
N ASP A 140 -27.56 10.14 -0.64
CA ASP A 140 -27.39 10.11 0.83
C ASP A 140 -26.13 9.45 1.43
N LYS A 141 -25.19 8.93 0.63
CA LYS A 141 -23.96 8.29 1.13
C LYS A 141 -22.78 9.25 1.34
N MET A 142 -22.81 10.44 0.75
CA MET A 142 -21.74 11.43 0.85
C MET A 142 -22.30 12.84 1.03
N PRO A 143 -22.49 13.28 2.29
CA PRO A 143 -23.39 14.40 2.61
C PRO A 143 -22.90 15.77 2.15
N ASN A 144 -21.60 15.96 1.83
CA ASN A 144 -21.06 17.25 1.39
C ASN A 144 -19.79 17.13 0.53
N ASP A 145 -19.36 18.25 -0.05
CA ASP A 145 -18.15 18.34 -0.91
C ASP A 145 -16.87 17.93 -0.17
N TYR A 146 -16.82 18.17 1.15
CA TYR A 146 -15.70 17.76 2.01
C TYR A 146 -15.53 16.23 2.01
N CYS A 147 -16.61 15.47 2.26
CA CYS A 147 -16.55 14.00 2.21
C CYS A 147 -16.09 13.50 0.84
N ARG A 148 -16.52 14.14 -0.25
CA ARG A 148 -16.10 13.75 -1.62
C ARG A 148 -14.61 13.96 -1.83
N TYR A 149 -14.11 15.09 -1.35
CA TYR A 149 -12.68 15.39 -1.39
C TYR A 149 -11.87 14.37 -0.59
N VAL A 150 -12.30 14.05 0.64
CA VAL A 150 -11.67 13.05 1.51
C VAL A 150 -11.62 11.67 0.86
N ASN A 151 -12.74 11.17 0.31
CA ASN A 151 -12.76 9.84 -0.31
C ASN A 151 -11.89 9.77 -1.58
N LEU A 152 -11.95 10.80 -2.43
CA LEU A 152 -11.10 10.84 -3.63
C LEU A 152 -9.62 10.85 -3.25
N MET A 153 -9.27 11.60 -2.19
CA MET A 153 -7.91 11.61 -1.67
C MET A 153 -7.51 10.25 -1.11
N ALA A 154 -8.36 9.61 -0.31
CA ALA A 154 -8.12 8.28 0.23
C ALA A 154 -7.88 7.26 -0.88
N ARG A 155 -8.70 7.27 -1.93
CA ARG A 155 -8.52 6.44 -3.13
C ARG A 155 -7.14 6.64 -3.77
N ASN A 156 -6.71 7.89 -3.92
CA ASN A 156 -5.42 8.19 -4.53
C ASN A 156 -4.26 7.74 -3.64
N ILE A 157 -4.37 7.90 -2.32
CA ILE A 157 -3.39 7.39 -1.35
C ILE A 157 -3.30 5.86 -1.46
N ILE A 158 -4.44 5.15 -1.48
CA ILE A 158 -4.49 3.69 -1.60
C ILE A 158 -3.76 3.22 -2.87
N ILE A 159 -4.08 3.82 -4.02
CA ILE A 159 -3.46 3.43 -5.30
C ILE A 159 -1.96 3.72 -5.28
N SER A 160 -1.57 4.93 -4.90
CA SER A 160 -0.15 5.34 -4.89
C SER A 160 0.69 4.51 -3.91
N ASN A 161 0.16 4.24 -2.72
CA ASN A 161 0.84 3.38 -1.74
C ASN A 161 0.93 1.95 -2.26
N THR A 162 -0.14 1.40 -2.84
CA THR A 162 -0.12 0.03 -3.40
C THR A 162 0.94 -0.14 -4.47
N GLU A 163 0.99 0.77 -5.45
CA GLU A 163 1.99 0.72 -6.52
C GLU A 163 3.43 0.85 -5.99
N SER A 164 3.67 1.84 -5.10
CA SER A 164 5.01 2.09 -4.58
C SER A 164 5.52 0.95 -3.70
N ARG A 165 4.66 0.34 -2.87
CA ARG A 165 5.00 -0.77 -1.98
C ARG A 165 5.28 -2.05 -2.73
N LEU A 166 4.43 -2.42 -3.69
CA LEU A 166 4.68 -3.60 -4.53
C LEU A 166 5.95 -3.44 -5.36
N TYR A 167 6.20 -2.25 -5.90
CA TYR A 167 7.44 -1.97 -6.63
C TYR A 167 8.66 -2.05 -5.71
N PHE A 168 8.56 -1.57 -4.47
CA PHE A 168 9.63 -1.69 -3.49
C PHE A 168 9.94 -3.16 -3.13
N LEU A 169 8.91 -3.99 -2.91
CA LEU A 169 9.07 -5.44 -2.70
C LEU A 169 9.76 -6.11 -3.89
N ARG A 170 9.40 -5.73 -5.13
CA ARG A 170 10.08 -6.21 -6.35
C ARG A 170 11.57 -5.87 -6.35
N ILE A 171 11.94 -4.66 -5.95
CA ILE A 171 13.34 -4.23 -5.87
C ILE A 171 14.09 -5.04 -4.80
N LEU A 172 13.48 -5.21 -3.61
CA LEU A 172 14.08 -5.97 -2.51
C LEU A 172 14.29 -7.44 -2.88
N ALA A 173 13.34 -8.05 -3.59
CA ALA A 173 13.46 -9.42 -4.06
C ALA A 173 14.56 -9.59 -5.11
N ASN A 174 14.77 -8.57 -5.96
CA ASN A 174 15.69 -8.62 -7.10
C ASN A 174 16.93 -7.72 -6.90
N GLN A 175 17.43 -7.57 -5.68
CA GLN A 175 18.58 -6.71 -5.36
C GLN A 175 19.85 -7.04 -6.17
N ASN A 176 20.00 -8.31 -6.57
CA ASN A 176 21.13 -8.77 -7.35
C ASN A 176 20.95 -8.62 -8.87
N ASN A 177 19.79 -8.15 -9.35
CA ASN A 177 19.50 -7.96 -10.77
C ASN A 177 19.88 -6.53 -11.21
N PRO A 178 20.95 -6.35 -12.01
CA PRO A 178 21.43 -5.01 -12.38
C PRO A 178 20.41 -4.20 -13.19
N ALA A 179 19.58 -4.86 -14.00
CA ALA A 179 18.58 -4.19 -14.83
C ALA A 179 17.47 -3.54 -13.98
N ILE A 180 17.03 -4.24 -12.93
CA ILE A 180 16.00 -3.72 -12.01
C ILE A 180 16.57 -2.57 -11.15
N GLN A 181 17.83 -2.68 -10.74
CA GLN A 181 18.51 -1.59 -10.01
C GLN A 181 18.67 -0.32 -10.87
N GLU A 182 18.99 -0.49 -12.15
CA GLU A 182 19.10 0.63 -13.10
C GLU A 182 17.73 1.30 -13.37
N GLU A 183 16.66 0.51 -13.49
CA GLU A 183 15.29 1.03 -13.61
C GLU A 183 14.90 1.88 -12.40
N PHE A 184 15.23 1.40 -11.19
CA PHE A 184 14.94 2.11 -9.95
C PHE A 184 15.67 3.45 -9.86
N LYS A 185 16.96 3.49 -10.19
CA LYS A 185 17.76 4.74 -10.23
C LYS A 185 17.13 5.77 -11.17
N LYS A 186 16.74 5.35 -12.37
CA LYS A 186 16.07 6.24 -13.34
C LYS A 186 14.76 6.81 -12.82
N LYS A 187 13.95 6.02 -12.13
CA LYS A 187 12.70 6.51 -11.51
C LYS A 187 12.95 7.50 -10.38
N LEU A 188 13.99 7.28 -9.56
CA LEU A 188 14.40 8.24 -8.54
C LEU A 188 14.83 9.57 -9.17
N GLU A 189 15.65 9.55 -10.22
CA GLU A 189 16.10 10.75 -10.93
C GLU A 189 14.94 11.52 -11.59
N GLN A 190 13.95 10.81 -12.14
CA GLN A 190 12.76 11.44 -12.73
C GLN A 190 11.88 12.14 -11.68
N ASN A 191 11.81 11.61 -10.46
CA ASN A 191 11.02 12.18 -9.38
C ASN A 191 11.75 13.33 -8.65
N SER A 192 13.09 13.35 -8.66
CA SER A 192 13.89 14.44 -8.08
C SER A 192 13.96 15.70 -8.96
N ASN A 193 13.59 15.60 -10.25
CA ASN A 193 13.60 16.70 -11.22
C ASN A 193 12.23 17.41 -11.36
N LYS A 194 11.29 17.16 -10.45
CA LYS A 194 9.98 17.83 -10.34
C LYS A 194 9.86 18.52 -9.00
#